data_AF-A0A943B8K0-F1
#
_entry.id   AF-A0A943B8K0-F1
#
_cell.length_a   1.000
_cell.length_b   1.000
_cell.length_c   1.000
_cell.angle_alpha   90.00
_cell.angle_beta   90.00
_cell.angle_gamma   90.00
#
_symmetry.space_group_name_H-M   'P 1'
#
loop_
_entity.id
_entity.type
_entity.pdbx_description
1 polymer ?
#
loop_
_entity_poly.entity_id
_entity_poly.type
_entity_poly.pdbx_seq_one_letter_code
_entity_poly.pdbx_strand_id
1 'polypeptide(L)'
;MAQIRITPEELREGASFLLQKMEAVIDEVNEIKSKVDAVASEWEGAAQNSFVAAFESMLPTLQKDFPEIIEGISNQLTVAADTLEEADNQISQSFSAN
;
A
#
# COMPACT_ATOMS: atom_id res chain seq x y z
N MET A 1 14.65 20.48 18.46
CA MET A 1 13.29 19.95 18.22
C MET A 1 13.20 19.67 16.74
N ALA A 2 12.97 18.43 16.31
CA ALA A 2 12.81 18.14 14.89
C ALA A 2 11.57 18.88 14.40
N GLN A 3 11.77 19.91 13.58
CA GLN A 3 10.67 20.61 12.94
C GLN A 3 10.11 19.63 11.91
N ILE A 4 9.03 18.94 12.29
CA ILE A 4 8.27 18.12 11.37
C ILE A 4 7.76 19.09 10.30
N ARG A 5 8.38 19.03 9.11
CA ARG A 5 8.06 19.91 7.97
C ARG A 5 6.85 19.44 7.18
N ILE A 6 6.22 18.36 7.62
CA ILE A 6 5.07 17.73 6.99
C ILE A 6 3.82 18.08 7.79
N THR A 7 2.76 18.43 7.07
CA THR A 7 1.44 18.74 7.62
C THR A 7 0.59 17.47 7.79
N PRO A 8 -0.44 17.48 8.66
CA PRO A 8 -1.41 16.38 8.74
C PRO A 8 -2.04 16.04 7.39
N GLU A 9 -2.33 17.05 6.56
CA GLU A 9 -2.91 16.85 5.23
C GLU A 9 -1.97 16.08 4.30
N GLU A 10 -0.69 16.48 4.23
CA GLU A 10 0.31 15.78 3.42
C GLU A 10 0.48 14.29 3.84
N LEU A 11 0.31 13.98 5.14
CA LEU A 11 0.31 12.59 5.62
C LEU A 11 -0.93 11.81 5.14
N ARG A 12 -2.12 12.42 5.20
CA ARG A 12 -3.37 11.80 4.73
C ARG A 12 -3.37 11.61 3.21
N GLU A 13 -2.84 12.57 2.47
CA GLU A 13 -2.61 12.45 1.03
C GLU A 13 -1.65 11.30 0.71
N GLY A 14 -0.53 11.22 1.43
CA GLY A 14 0.43 10.11 1.29
C GLY A 14 -0.20 8.74 1.58
N ALA A 15 -0.98 8.62 2.65
CA ALA A 15 -1.71 7.41 3.01
C ALA A 15 -2.69 6.98 1.90
N SER A 16 -3.47 7.93 1.39
CA SER A 16 -4.44 7.69 0.30
C SER A 16 -3.74 7.29 -1.00
N PHE A 17 -2.63 7.94 -1.35
CA PHE A 17 -1.84 7.60 -2.53
C PHE A 17 -1.30 6.16 -2.45
N LEU A 18 -0.80 5.74 -1.29
CA LEU A 18 -0.30 4.39 -1.09
C LEU A 18 -1.40 3.33 -1.31
N LEU A 19 -2.60 3.55 -0.75
CA LEU A 19 -3.74 2.65 -0.95
C LEU A 19 -4.16 2.58 -2.42
N GLN A 20 -4.23 3.72 -3.11
CA GLN A 20 -4.55 3.76 -4.54
C GLN A 20 -3.53 2.97 -5.38
N LYS A 21 -2.24 3.09 -5.07
CA LYS A 21 -1.20 2.34 -5.80
C LYS A 21 -1.19 0.87 -5.46
N MET A 22 -1.55 0.50 -4.23
CA MET A 22 -1.75 -0.89 -3.84
C MET A 22 -2.84 -1.54 -4.68
N GLU A 23 -4.02 -0.91 -4.79
CA GLU A 23 -5.12 -1.41 -5.61
C GLU A 23 -4.71 -1.60 -7.07
N ALA A 24 -4.04 -0.60 -7.67
CA ALA A 24 -3.55 -0.69 -9.04
C ALA A 24 -2.57 -1.85 -9.26
N VAL A 25 -1.68 -2.10 -8.29
CA VAL A 25 -0.74 -3.24 -8.35
C VAL A 25 -1.48 -4.57 -8.27
N ILE A 26 -2.50 -4.69 -7.40
CA ILE A 26 -3.31 -5.91 -7.30
C ILE A 26 -4.02 -6.20 -8.62
N ASP A 27 -4.60 -5.17 -9.24
CA ASP A 27 -5.27 -5.30 -10.54
C ASP A 27 -4.31 -5.77 -11.64
N GLU A 28 -3.14 -5.14 -11.76
CA GLU A 28 -2.08 -5.54 -12.70
C GLU A 28 -1.61 -6.99 -12.45
N VAL A 29 -1.44 -7.39 -11.19
CA VAL A 29 -1.07 -8.77 -10.82
C VAL A 29 -2.15 -9.77 -11.26
N ASN A 30 -3.42 -9.42 -11.11
CA ASN A 30 -4.53 -10.26 -11.55
C ASN A 30 -4.58 -10.40 -13.08
N GLU A 31 -4.31 -9.31 -13.83
CA GLU A 31 -4.21 -9.34 -15.29
C GLU A 31 -3.05 -10.23 -15.75
N ILE A 32 -1.87 -10.08 -15.14
CA ILE A 32 -0.71 -10.93 -15.43
C ILE A 32 -1.04 -12.40 -15.14
N LYS A 33 -1.67 -12.70 -14.00
CA LYS A 33 -2.10 -14.06 -13.67
C LYS A 33 -3.02 -14.63 -14.74
N SER A 34 -4.04 -13.88 -15.16
CA SER A 34 -4.97 -14.33 -16.20
C SER A 34 -4.23 -14.66 -17.51
N LYS A 35 -3.25 -13.83 -17.89
CA LYS A 35 -2.45 -14.08 -19.09
C LYS A 35 -1.54 -15.30 -18.95
N VAL A 36 -0.92 -15.48 -17.78
CA VAL A 36 -0.11 -16.67 -17.46
C VAL A 36 -0.95 -17.93 -17.56
N ASP A 37 -2.13 -17.95 -16.95
CA ASP A 37 -3.06 -19.09 -17.01
C ASP A 37 -3.50 -19.40 -18.45
N ALA A 38 -3.80 -18.36 -19.26
CA ALA A 38 -4.17 -18.52 -20.66
C ALA A 38 -3.04 -19.14 -21.50
N VAL A 39 -1.84 -18.57 -21.45
CA VAL A 39 -0.66 -19.11 -22.13
C VAL A 39 -0.36 -20.53 -21.65
N ALA A 40 -0.56 -20.78 -20.35
CA ALA A 40 -0.35 -22.08 -19.77
C ALA A 40 -1.32 -23.16 -20.32
N SER A 41 -2.56 -22.78 -20.63
CA SER A 41 -3.53 -23.70 -21.22
C SER A 41 -3.29 -24.02 -22.70
N GLU A 42 -2.62 -23.13 -23.44
CA GLU A 42 -2.36 -23.29 -24.88
C GLU A 42 -1.10 -24.11 -25.18
N TRP A 43 -0.17 -24.22 -24.22
CA TRP A 43 1.14 -24.83 -24.43
C TRP A 43 1.40 -25.97 -23.43
N GLU A 44 1.00 -27.21 -23.75
CA GLU A 44 1.37 -28.40 -22.97
C GLU A 44 2.88 -28.72 -23.13
N GLY A 45 3.70 -28.41 -22.12
CA GLY A 45 5.13 -28.79 -22.14
C GLY A 45 5.84 -28.69 -20.79
N ALA A 46 6.75 -29.62 -20.48
CA ALA A 46 7.39 -29.73 -19.16
C ALA A 46 8.18 -28.48 -18.68
N ALA A 47 8.67 -27.64 -19.60
CA ALA A 47 9.38 -26.39 -19.27
C ALA A 47 8.45 -25.25 -18.79
N GLN A 48 7.17 -25.32 -19.14
CA GLN A 48 6.13 -24.37 -18.72
C GLN A 48 5.85 -24.48 -17.20
N ASN A 49 5.87 -25.71 -16.67
CA ASN A 49 5.57 -25.98 -15.25
C ASN A 49 6.48 -25.21 -14.29
N SER A 50 7.77 -25.06 -14.59
CA SER A 50 8.68 -24.33 -13.70
C SER A 50 8.42 -22.82 -13.69
N PHE A 51 8.05 -22.23 -14.83
CA PHE A 51 7.75 -20.80 -14.90
C PHE A 51 6.40 -20.47 -14.25
N VAL A 52 5.38 -21.30 -14.49
CA VAL A 52 4.06 -21.15 -13.84
C VAL A 52 4.20 -21.35 -12.34
N ALA A 53 4.89 -22.40 -11.87
CA ALA A 53 5.12 -22.62 -10.45
C ALA A 53 5.90 -21.48 -9.78
N ALA A 54 6.91 -20.90 -10.46
CA ALA A 54 7.64 -19.75 -9.95
C ALA A 54 6.72 -18.52 -9.81
N PHE A 55 5.86 -18.25 -10.81
CA PHE A 55 4.89 -17.16 -10.73
C PHE A 55 3.85 -17.38 -9.63
N GLU A 56 3.26 -18.57 -9.54
CA GLU A 56 2.31 -18.94 -8.49
C GLU A 56 2.92 -18.83 -7.09
N SER A 57 4.21 -19.13 -6.93
CA SER A 57 4.91 -18.98 -5.65
C SER A 57 5.05 -17.52 -5.20
N MET A 58 5.02 -16.57 -6.15
CA MET A 58 5.15 -15.14 -5.89
C MET A 58 3.79 -14.46 -5.64
N LEU A 59 2.68 -15.06 -6.13
CA LEU A 59 1.33 -14.50 -5.97
C LEU A 59 0.96 -14.19 -4.51
N PRO A 60 1.23 -15.04 -3.50
CA PRO A 60 0.90 -14.72 -2.11
C PRO A 60 1.59 -13.43 -1.63
N THR A 61 2.86 -13.23 -1.98
CA THR A 61 3.59 -12.02 -1.60
C THR A 61 2.99 -10.77 -2.26
N LEU A 62 2.58 -10.86 -3.52
CA LEU A 62 2.02 -9.72 -4.25
C LEU A 62 0.55 -9.42 -3.90
N GLN A 63 -0.25 -10.44 -3.62
CA GLN A 63 -1.69 -10.31 -3.37
C GLN A 63 -2.05 -10.23 -1.88
N LYS A 64 -1.14 -10.60 -0.98
CA LYS A 64 -1.40 -10.59 0.47
C LYS A 64 -0.37 -9.79 1.25
N ASP A 65 0.91 -10.18 1.18
CA ASP A 65 1.93 -9.56 2.04
C ASP A 65 2.16 -8.08 1.66
N PHE A 66 2.20 -7.78 0.35
CA PHE A 66 2.36 -6.43 -0.15
C PHE A 66 1.19 -5.51 0.27
N PRO A 67 -0.09 -5.89 0.05
CA PRO A 67 -1.21 -5.10 0.56
C PRO A 67 -1.19 -4.90 2.09
N GLU A 68 -0.91 -5.95 2.87
CA GLU A 68 -0.86 -5.86 4.34
C GLU A 68 0.21 -4.85 4.81
N ILE A 69 1.38 -4.84 4.17
CA ILE A 69 2.45 -3.89 4.47
C ILE A 69 2.01 -2.45 4.12
N ILE A 70 1.40 -2.24 2.96
CA ILE A 70 0.97 -0.91 2.51
C ILE A 70 -0.16 -0.37 3.40
N GLU A 71 -1.15 -1.19 3.73
CA GLU A 71 -2.21 -0.85 4.69
C GLU A 71 -1.62 -0.49 6.05
N GLY A 72 -0.62 -1.25 6.52
CA GLY A 72 0.10 -0.96 7.77
C GLY A 72 0.80 0.41 7.76
N ILE A 73 1.43 0.79 6.65
CA ILE A 73 2.07 2.10 6.49
C ILE A 73 1.01 3.20 6.41
N SER A 74 -0.04 3.00 5.61
CA SER A 74 -1.14 3.96 5.45
C SER A 74 -1.82 4.27 6.79
N ASN A 75 -2.05 3.25 7.62
CA ASN A 75 -2.58 3.41 8.96
C ASN A 75 -1.63 4.22 9.86
N GLN A 76 -0.32 3.95 9.82
CA GLN A 76 0.66 4.72 10.59
C GLN A 76 0.71 6.19 10.18
N LEU A 77 0.63 6.48 8.88
CA LEU A 77 0.56 7.85 8.37
C LEU A 77 -0.70 8.57 8.84
N THR A 78 -1.85 7.90 8.81
CA THR A 78 -3.12 8.44 9.29
C THR A 78 -3.07 8.75 10.79
N VAL A 79 -2.56 7.82 11.61
CA VAL A 79 -2.38 8.03 13.06
C VAL A 79 -1.43 9.19 13.35
N ALA A 80 -0.34 9.31 12.59
CA ALA A 80 0.58 10.44 12.72
C ALA A 80 -0.09 11.77 12.38
N ALA A 81 -0.94 11.80 11.35
CA ALA A 81 -1.74 12.98 10.99
C ALA A 81 -2.68 13.39 12.12
N ASP A 82 -3.45 12.44 12.66
CA ASP A 82 -4.38 12.68 13.77
C ASP A 82 -3.64 13.22 15.00
N THR A 83 -2.49 12.62 15.34
CA THR A 83 -1.68 13.04 16.49
C THR A 83 -1.14 14.46 16.33
N LEU A 84 -0.70 14.84 15.13
CA LEU A 84 -0.21 16.19 14.85
C LEU A 84 -1.35 17.22 14.92
N GLU A 85 -2.51 16.89 14.34
CA GLU A 85 -3.69 17.75 14.36
C GLU A 85 -4.22 17.98 15.80
N GLU A 86 -4.24 16.93 16.63
CA GLU A 86 -4.60 17.06 18.05
C GLU A 86 -3.61 17.94 18.82
N ALA A 87 -2.31 17.77 18.60
CA ALA A 87 -1.28 18.58 19.24
C ALA A 87 -1.41 20.07 18.86
N ASP A 88 -1.63 20.37 17.58
CA ASP A 88 -1.82 21.74 17.10
C ASP A 88 -3.09 22.39 17.69
N ASN A 89 -4.18 21.63 17.80
CA ASN A 89 -5.42 22.10 18.42
C ASN A 89 -5.25 22.43 19.91
N GLN A 90 -4.56 21.59 20.67
CA GLN A 90 -4.27 21.83 22.08
C GLN A 90 -3.42 23.09 22.29
N ILE A 91 -2.39 23.27 21.45
CA ILE A 91 -1.54 24.46 21.49
C ILE A 91 -2.35 25.71 21.18
N SER A 92 -3.17 25.69 20.11
CA SER A 92 -4.04 26.81 19.73
C SER A 92 -5.02 27.23 20.83
N GLN A 93 -5.63 26.25 21.52
CA GLN A 93 -6.51 26.50 22.66
C GLN A 93 -5.76 27.16 23.84
N SER A 94 -4.53 26.73 24.12
CA SER A 94 -3.71 27.31 25.20
C SER A 94 -3.34 28.79 24.95
N PHE A 95 -3.13 29.18 23.69
CA PHE A 95 -2.88 30.57 23.32
C PHE A 95 -4.14 31.43 23.33
N SER A 96 -5.31 30.85 23.02
CA SER A 96 -6.59 31.57 23.02
C SER A 96 -7.18 31.77 24.42
N ALA A 97 -6.71 31.01 25.42
CA ALA A 97 -7.15 31.09 26.81
C ALA A 97 -6.34 32.08 27.68
N ASN A 98 -5.30 32.72 27.12
CA ASN A 98 -4.50 33.79 27.76
C ASN A 98 -4.78 35.14 27.10
#